data_AF-A0A7X7V794-F1
#
_entry.id   AF-A0A7X7V794-F1
#
_cell.length_a   1.000
_cell.length_b   1.000
_cell.length_c   1.000
_cell.angle_alpha   90.00
_cell.angle_beta   90.00
_cell.angle_gamma   90.00
#
_symmetry.space_group_name_H-M   'P 1'
#
loop_
_entity.id
_entity.type
_entity.pdbx_description
1 polymer ?
#
loop_
_entity_poly.entity_id
_entity_poly.type
_entity_poly.pdbx_seq_one_letter_code
_entity_poly.pdbx_strand_id
1 'polypeptide(L)'
;MRTYIRVGIALLSPFRIGGWSLHEDAANQSRTVRDPADEDRPFVPSTGLVGSLRAHAGDKAEELFGPPREGKLSASPWWVLGTRLSADVTITQRGQTSINPAQRVAASGGLRTSDEVVPSATGQPDLYLYLTSDRPPTALLEVLATWRPTVGAGITSGLGDAEVVQVHYRTFETTNPDDLLQLVRNTNTGTKRIDELVRNGKTLQLKPQSPTLVLQATLVVDDLLVADRHDHAWQQAPWFHGSAWKGVLRSRVAYIARCLNLPCCPTPDGANQRDWTGCGECPVCAVFGSAESGQGCWAFSCSEQAHDPGLVRERHRTAIDRFTGGYRSGALFAEQTLP
;
A
#
# COMPACT_ATOMS: atom_id res chain seq x y z
N MET A 1 5.90 -3.99 -36.85
CA MET A 1 4.78 -3.71 -35.93
C MET A 1 5.26 -2.93 -34.72
N ARG A 2 4.38 -2.15 -34.09
CA ARG A 2 4.60 -1.43 -32.82
C ARG A 2 3.32 -1.48 -32.01
N THR A 3 3.37 -1.94 -30.77
CA THR A 3 2.20 -1.99 -29.87
C THR A 3 2.36 -1.00 -28.72
N TYR A 4 1.28 -0.32 -28.39
CA TYR A 4 1.16 0.52 -27.19
C TYR A 4 0.06 -0.04 -26.29
N ILE A 5 0.32 -0.07 -24.98
CA ILE A 5 -0.63 -0.51 -23.97
C ILE A 5 -0.70 0.55 -22.87
N ARG A 6 -1.92 0.89 -22.47
CA ARG A 6 -2.23 1.64 -21.25
C ARG A 6 -2.98 0.73 -20.29
N VAL A 7 -2.42 0.55 -19.11
CA VAL A 7 -3.02 -0.19 -18.00
C VAL A 7 -3.52 0.81 -16.98
N GLY A 8 -4.80 0.78 -16.66
CA GLY A 8 -5.42 1.53 -15.57
C GLY A 8 -5.55 0.64 -14.34
N ILE A 9 -5.03 1.11 -13.22
CA ILE A 9 -4.93 0.43 -11.94
C ILE A 9 -5.71 1.24 -10.90
N ALA A 10 -6.67 0.60 -10.24
CA ALA A 10 -7.36 1.17 -9.08
C ALA A 10 -6.62 0.78 -7.81
N LEU A 11 -6.43 1.75 -6.91
CA LEU A 11 -5.83 1.50 -5.61
C LEU A 11 -6.94 1.06 -4.65
N LEU A 12 -6.78 -0.12 -4.04
CA LEU A 12 -7.75 -0.68 -3.09
C LEU A 12 -7.39 -0.37 -1.64
N SER A 13 -6.19 0.15 -1.41
CA SER A 13 -5.69 0.56 -0.10
C SER A 13 -4.66 1.68 -0.26
N PRO A 14 -4.38 2.45 0.80
CA PRO A 14 -3.29 3.41 0.77
C PRO A 14 -1.96 2.75 0.44
N PHE A 15 -1.05 3.47 -0.21
CA PHE A 15 0.30 2.96 -0.50
C PHE A 15 1.39 3.92 -0.03
N ARG A 16 2.62 3.39 0.08
CA ARG A 16 3.80 4.18 0.42
C ARG A 16 5.00 3.73 -0.41
N ILE A 17 5.75 4.67 -0.98
CA ILE A 17 7.04 4.39 -1.63
C ILE A 17 8.09 5.27 -0.98
N GLY A 18 9.13 4.70 -0.37
CA GLY A 18 10.12 5.48 0.36
C GLY A 18 10.83 6.50 -0.53
N GLY A 19 10.80 7.78 -0.15
CA GLY A 19 11.56 8.85 -0.76
C GLY A 19 13.03 8.87 -0.32
N TRP A 20 13.90 9.43 -1.17
CA TRP A 20 15.34 9.61 -0.89
C TRP A 20 15.70 10.94 -0.21
N SER A 21 14.73 11.70 0.32
CA SER A 21 15.01 13.05 0.83
C SER A 21 16.04 13.04 1.98
N LEU A 22 17.11 13.81 1.80
CA LEU A 22 18.27 13.96 2.69
C LEU A 22 18.04 14.90 3.89
N HIS A 23 16.79 15.19 4.26
CA HIS A 23 16.52 16.17 5.32
C HIS A 23 16.73 15.60 6.73
N GLU A 24 17.30 16.42 7.61
CA GLU A 24 17.83 16.07 8.95
C GLU A 24 16.78 15.55 9.95
N ASP A 25 15.47 15.66 9.67
CA ASP A 25 14.37 15.17 10.51
C ASP A 25 13.98 13.68 10.25
N ALA A 26 14.78 12.95 9.47
CA ALA A 26 14.45 11.61 8.95
C ALA A 26 14.35 10.47 9.97
N ALA A 27 14.66 10.68 11.26
CA ALA A 27 14.71 9.57 12.22
C ALA A 27 13.34 8.94 12.51
N ASN A 28 12.25 9.73 12.48
CA ASN A 28 10.90 9.28 12.87
C ASN A 28 9.82 9.48 11.80
N GLN A 29 10.17 10.05 10.63
CA GLN A 29 9.24 10.30 9.52
C GLN A 29 9.68 9.56 8.26
N SER A 30 8.80 8.71 7.70
CA SER A 30 8.98 8.10 6.39
C SER A 30 8.19 8.86 5.32
N ARG A 31 8.87 9.65 4.48
CA ARG A 31 8.23 10.39 3.38
C ARG A 31 8.04 9.52 2.14
N THR A 32 6.99 9.83 1.36
CA THR A 32 6.73 9.17 0.08
C THR A 32 7.50 9.85 -1.06
N VAL A 33 7.84 9.12 -2.12
CA VAL A 33 8.46 9.71 -3.33
C VAL A 33 7.52 10.73 -3.95
N ARG A 34 8.08 11.89 -4.32
CA ARG A 34 7.37 13.00 -4.95
C ARG A 34 7.79 13.16 -6.42
N ASP A 35 6.92 13.76 -7.23
CA ASP A 35 7.26 14.11 -8.60
C ASP A 35 8.34 15.22 -8.59
N PRO A 36 9.50 15.03 -9.25
CA PRO A 36 10.52 16.07 -9.34
C PRO A 36 10.04 17.36 -10.01
N ALA A 37 8.98 17.31 -10.82
CA ALA A 37 8.39 18.47 -11.44
C ALA A 37 7.34 19.18 -10.55
N ASP A 38 6.82 18.50 -9.52
CA ASP A 38 5.79 19.00 -8.61
C ASP A 38 5.89 18.25 -7.26
N GLU A 39 6.61 18.82 -6.29
CA GLU A 39 6.91 18.16 -5.01
C GLU A 39 5.65 17.85 -4.16
N ASP A 40 4.54 18.53 -4.42
CA ASP A 40 3.27 18.27 -3.74
C ASP A 40 2.58 17.00 -4.27
N ARG A 41 3.02 16.48 -5.43
CA ARG A 41 2.44 15.29 -6.04
C ARG A 41 3.21 14.03 -5.68
N PRO A 42 2.49 12.94 -5.35
CA PRO A 42 3.12 11.62 -5.24
C PRO A 42 3.65 11.15 -6.59
N PHE A 43 4.69 10.34 -6.55
CA PHE A 43 5.21 9.67 -7.74
C PHE A 43 5.38 8.17 -7.49
N VAL A 44 4.99 7.36 -8.47
CA VAL A 44 5.15 5.90 -8.45
C VAL A 44 6.20 5.50 -9.48
N PRO A 45 7.42 5.12 -9.06
CA PRO A 45 8.40 4.56 -9.98
C PRO A 45 7.83 3.31 -10.68
N SER A 46 7.99 3.26 -11.99
CA SER A 46 7.49 2.14 -12.79
C SER A 46 8.16 0.80 -12.44
N THR A 47 9.39 0.84 -11.93
CA THR A 47 10.19 -0.34 -11.57
C THR A 47 9.50 -1.25 -10.54
N GLY A 48 8.79 -0.68 -9.55
CA GLY A 48 8.05 -1.46 -8.56
C GLY A 48 6.89 -2.24 -9.18
N LEU A 49 6.12 -1.58 -10.06
CA LEU A 49 5.01 -2.20 -10.78
C LEU A 49 5.51 -3.28 -11.75
N VAL A 50 6.60 -3.02 -12.45
CA VAL A 50 7.21 -3.97 -13.38
C VAL A 50 7.78 -5.18 -12.63
N GLY A 51 8.36 -4.96 -11.45
CA GLY A 51 8.78 -6.05 -10.56
C GLY A 51 7.60 -6.93 -10.14
N SER A 52 6.49 -6.31 -9.72
CA SER A 52 5.23 -7.01 -9.38
C SER A 52 4.68 -7.80 -10.58
N LEU A 53 4.60 -7.17 -11.76
CA LEU A 53 4.13 -7.80 -12.98
C LEU A 53 5.03 -8.95 -13.44
N ARG A 54 6.36 -8.79 -13.32
CA ARG A 54 7.34 -9.84 -13.63
C ARG A 54 7.17 -11.03 -12.68
N ALA A 55 7.00 -10.79 -11.39
CA ALA A 55 6.76 -11.86 -10.41
C ALA A 55 5.46 -12.62 -10.73
N HIS A 56 4.40 -11.91 -11.12
CA HIS A 56 3.13 -12.51 -11.54
C HIS A 56 3.24 -13.32 -12.86
N ALA A 57 4.12 -12.90 -13.78
CA ALA A 57 4.29 -13.56 -15.07
C ALA A 57 4.86 -15.00 -14.97
N GLY A 58 5.49 -15.37 -13.84
CA GLY A 58 6.04 -16.70 -13.63
C GLY A 58 6.96 -17.14 -14.77
N ASP A 59 6.65 -18.27 -15.40
CA ASP A 59 7.45 -18.83 -16.50
C ASP A 59 7.56 -17.91 -17.73
N LYS A 60 6.62 -16.96 -17.90
CA LYS A 60 6.66 -15.97 -19.00
C LYS A 60 7.53 -14.75 -18.68
N ALA A 61 8.09 -14.66 -17.47
CA ALA A 61 8.83 -13.48 -17.01
C ALA A 61 10.04 -13.17 -17.89
N GLU A 62 10.82 -14.18 -18.28
CA GLU A 62 12.01 -13.98 -19.12
C GLU A 62 11.65 -13.60 -20.55
N GLU A 63 10.61 -14.22 -21.11
CA GLU A 63 10.10 -13.89 -22.44
C GLU A 63 9.64 -12.44 -22.53
N LEU A 64 8.93 -11.96 -21.50
CA LEU A 64 8.31 -10.64 -21.49
C LEU A 64 9.25 -9.52 -21.05
N PHE A 65 10.11 -9.80 -20.07
CA PHE A 65 10.89 -8.77 -19.36
C PHE A 65 12.42 -9.00 -19.41
N GLY A 66 12.87 -10.02 -20.12
CA GLY A 66 14.28 -10.39 -20.24
C GLY A 66 14.80 -11.27 -19.09
N PRO A 67 16.02 -11.81 -19.21
CA PRO A 67 16.60 -12.72 -18.21
C PRO A 67 16.99 -11.99 -16.92
N PRO A 68 17.15 -12.72 -15.80
CA PRO A 68 17.71 -12.16 -14.57
C PRO A 68 19.15 -11.69 -14.78
N ARG A 69 19.62 -10.83 -13.87
CA ARG A 69 20.90 -10.11 -13.98
C ARG A 69 22.14 -11.03 -14.03
N GLU A 70 22.01 -12.27 -13.55
CA GLU A 70 23.08 -13.27 -13.52
C GLU A 70 23.24 -14.04 -14.84
N GLY A 71 22.31 -13.86 -15.78
CA GLY A 71 22.34 -14.52 -17.10
C GLY A 71 22.96 -13.67 -18.22
N LYS A 72 22.86 -14.17 -19.46
CA LYS A 72 23.22 -13.42 -20.66
C LYS A 72 22.31 -12.20 -20.78
N LEU A 73 22.87 -11.00 -20.61
CA LEU A 73 22.11 -9.76 -20.68
C LEU A 73 21.44 -9.60 -22.05
N SER A 74 20.13 -9.40 -22.04
CA SER A 74 19.36 -9.00 -23.23
C SER A 74 18.31 -7.97 -22.84
N ALA A 75 18.03 -7.03 -23.75
CA ALA A 75 17.01 -6.03 -23.53
C ALA A 75 15.62 -6.67 -23.36
N SER A 76 14.82 -6.14 -22.43
CA SER A 76 13.42 -6.50 -22.28
C SER A 76 12.66 -6.22 -23.59
N PRO A 77 11.86 -7.19 -24.10
CA PRO A 77 11.00 -6.94 -25.26
C PRO A 77 9.88 -5.94 -24.99
N TRP A 78 9.41 -5.85 -23.75
CA TRP A 78 8.45 -4.84 -23.32
C TRP A 78 9.15 -3.70 -22.61
N TRP A 79 8.99 -2.49 -23.14
CA TRP A 79 9.51 -1.26 -22.55
C TRP A 79 8.43 -0.54 -21.79
N VAL A 80 8.84 0.00 -20.65
CA VAL A 80 7.95 0.75 -19.77
C VAL A 80 8.23 2.21 -19.99
N LEU A 81 7.23 2.91 -20.52
CA LEU A 81 7.34 4.32 -20.87
C LEU A 81 7.19 5.22 -19.65
N GLY A 82 6.53 4.74 -18.61
CA GLY A 82 6.34 5.46 -17.35
C GLY A 82 4.99 5.17 -16.72
N THR A 83 4.72 5.93 -15.68
CA THR A 83 3.52 5.86 -14.84
C THR A 83 2.93 7.25 -14.68
N ARG A 84 1.64 7.31 -14.33
CA ARG A 84 0.95 8.56 -14.01
C ARG A 84 -0.12 8.31 -12.98
N LEU A 85 -0.11 9.06 -11.90
CA LEU A 85 -1.21 9.08 -10.93
C LEU A 85 -2.32 10.03 -11.39
N SER A 86 -3.55 9.75 -10.94
CA SER A 86 -4.67 10.67 -11.05
C SER A 86 -4.36 11.98 -10.32
N ALA A 87 -5.03 13.07 -10.70
CA ALA A 87 -4.90 14.34 -9.97
C ALA A 87 -5.59 14.32 -8.60
N ASP A 88 -6.50 13.36 -8.40
CA ASP A 88 -7.38 13.29 -7.24
C ASP A 88 -6.78 12.51 -6.06
N VAL A 89 -5.63 11.84 -6.25
CA VAL A 89 -4.94 11.17 -5.14
C VAL A 89 -4.24 12.18 -4.26
N THR A 90 -4.36 11.99 -2.95
CA THR A 90 -3.80 12.91 -1.95
C THR A 90 -2.78 12.20 -1.08
N ILE A 91 -1.85 12.98 -0.53
CA ILE A 91 -0.88 12.48 0.44
C ILE A 91 -1.37 12.86 1.82
N THR A 92 -1.47 11.86 2.69
CA THR A 92 -1.82 12.03 4.09
C THR A 92 -0.67 11.58 4.95
N GLN A 93 -0.45 12.29 6.06
CA GLN A 93 0.53 11.87 7.06
C GLN A 93 -0.19 11.03 8.11
N ARG A 94 0.35 9.84 8.38
CA ARG A 94 -0.19 8.92 9.37
C ARG A 94 0.77 8.72 10.54
N GLY A 95 0.26 8.82 11.77
CA GLY A 95 0.95 8.38 12.98
C GLY A 95 0.74 6.88 13.26
N GLN A 96 1.79 6.20 13.71
CA GLN A 96 1.77 4.80 14.13
C GLN A 96 2.51 4.66 15.44
N THR A 97 1.94 3.94 16.40
CA THR A 97 2.59 3.69 17.69
C THR A 97 2.71 2.20 17.94
N SER A 98 3.89 1.77 18.37
CA SER A 98 4.11 0.36 18.75
C SER A 98 3.39 0.02 20.05
N ILE A 99 2.99 -1.24 20.22
CA ILE A 99 2.36 -1.73 21.46
C ILE A 99 3.45 -2.25 22.40
N ASN A 100 3.48 -1.79 23.65
CA ASN A 100 4.30 -2.36 24.71
C ASN A 100 3.70 -3.72 25.13
N PRO A 101 4.38 -4.86 24.90
CA PRO A 101 3.82 -6.18 25.17
C PRO A 101 3.71 -6.52 26.66
N ALA A 102 4.50 -5.88 27.53
CA ALA A 102 4.45 -6.12 28.97
C ALA A 102 3.30 -5.35 29.63
N GLN A 103 3.15 -4.07 29.26
CA GLN A 103 2.15 -3.18 29.87
C GLN A 103 0.82 -3.13 29.11
N ARG A 104 0.78 -3.65 27.87
CA ARG A 104 -0.40 -3.66 26.98
C ARG A 104 -0.93 -2.25 26.67
N VAL A 105 -0.03 -1.28 26.59
CA VAL A 105 -0.31 0.13 26.26
C VAL A 105 0.60 0.59 25.13
N ALA A 106 0.38 1.80 24.61
CA ALA A 106 1.27 2.44 23.65
C ALA A 106 2.72 2.51 24.20
N ALA A 107 3.70 2.12 23.39
CA ALA A 107 5.10 2.18 23.76
C ALA A 107 5.59 3.64 23.83
N SER A 108 6.27 4.01 24.92
CA SER A 108 6.85 5.34 25.10
C SER A 108 7.91 5.62 24.03
N GLY A 109 7.76 6.71 23.27
CA GLY A 109 8.68 7.07 22.19
C GLY A 109 8.53 6.22 20.93
N GLY A 110 7.49 5.39 20.83
CA GLY A 110 7.25 4.50 19.68
C GLY A 110 6.44 5.13 18.54
N LEU A 111 6.18 6.43 18.58
CA LEU A 111 5.43 7.14 17.54
C LEU A 111 6.31 7.32 16.30
N ARG A 112 5.86 6.78 15.18
CA ARG A 112 6.44 6.96 13.85
C ARG A 112 5.41 7.58 12.95
N THR A 113 5.82 8.50 12.09
CA THR A 113 4.94 9.06 11.08
C THR A 113 5.33 8.58 9.68
N SER A 114 4.35 8.38 8.82
CA SER A 114 4.59 8.05 7.42
C SER A 114 3.62 8.77 6.50
N ASP A 115 4.14 9.27 5.39
CA ASP A 115 3.33 9.74 4.28
C ASP A 115 2.74 8.51 3.55
N GLU A 116 1.44 8.52 3.36
CA GLU A 116 0.69 7.51 2.62
C GLU A 116 -0.12 8.22 1.52
N VAL A 117 -0.24 7.59 0.35
CA VAL A 117 -1.08 8.07 -0.74
C VAL A 117 -2.42 7.35 -0.66
N VAL A 118 -3.51 8.12 -0.57
CA VAL A 118 -4.87 7.58 -0.40
C VAL A 118 -5.56 7.47 -1.76
N PRO A 119 -6.30 6.37 -2.03
CA PRO A 119 -7.12 6.24 -3.24
C PRO A 119 -8.18 7.33 -3.33
N SER A 120 -8.52 7.76 -4.55
CA SER A 120 -9.46 8.87 -4.77
C SER A 120 -10.93 8.44 -4.81
N ALA A 121 -11.23 7.29 -5.42
CA ALA A 121 -12.57 6.70 -5.53
C ALA A 121 -12.49 5.23 -5.95
N THR A 122 -13.41 4.40 -5.46
CA THR A 122 -13.48 2.97 -5.81
C THR A 122 -13.87 2.77 -7.28
N GLY A 123 -13.15 1.88 -7.98
CA GLY A 123 -13.52 1.38 -9.31
C GLY A 123 -13.10 2.25 -10.50
N GLN A 124 -12.34 3.32 -10.29
CA GLN A 124 -11.69 4.10 -11.35
C GLN A 124 -10.18 3.95 -11.28
N PRO A 125 -9.44 4.11 -12.40
CA PRO A 125 -7.98 4.06 -12.34
C PRO A 125 -7.40 5.28 -11.60
N ASP A 126 -6.76 5.04 -10.46
CA ASP A 126 -5.94 6.03 -9.76
C ASP A 126 -4.52 6.12 -10.33
N LEU A 127 -4.06 5.07 -11.03
CA LEU A 127 -2.71 4.91 -11.54
C LEU A 127 -2.72 4.33 -12.95
N TYR A 128 -1.96 4.94 -13.84
CA TYR A 128 -1.74 4.46 -15.20
C TYR A 128 -0.31 3.97 -15.38
N LEU A 129 -0.14 2.81 -16.03
CA LEU A 129 1.13 2.26 -16.49
C LEU A 129 1.12 2.19 -18.02
N TYR A 130 2.17 2.71 -18.64
CA TYR A 130 2.31 2.78 -20.09
C TYR A 130 3.43 1.86 -20.58
N LEU A 131 3.11 0.97 -21.52
CA LEU A 131 4.01 -0.05 -22.06
C LEU A 131 4.05 0.01 -23.59
N THR A 132 5.18 -0.39 -24.17
CA THR A 132 5.30 -0.56 -25.62
C THR A 132 6.20 -1.74 -25.96
N SER A 133 5.99 -2.31 -27.15
CA SER A 133 6.84 -3.37 -27.70
C SER A 133 6.74 -3.40 -29.22
N ASP A 134 7.73 -4.01 -29.86
CA ASP A 134 7.69 -4.40 -31.27
C ASP A 134 7.25 -5.86 -31.46
N ARG A 135 6.73 -6.49 -30.40
CA ARG A 135 6.21 -7.87 -30.39
C ARG A 135 4.68 -7.92 -30.26
N PRO A 136 4.05 -9.03 -30.69
CA PRO A 136 2.63 -9.23 -30.46
C PRO A 136 2.27 -9.19 -28.95
N PRO A 137 1.13 -8.58 -28.57
CA PRO A 137 0.77 -8.40 -27.17
C PRO A 137 0.19 -9.63 -26.48
N THR A 138 -0.04 -10.73 -27.18
CA THR A 138 -0.81 -11.88 -26.70
C THR A 138 -0.33 -12.39 -25.34
N ALA A 139 0.95 -12.73 -25.20
CA ALA A 139 1.49 -13.25 -23.94
C ALA A 139 1.38 -12.25 -22.78
N LEU A 140 1.62 -10.96 -23.04
CA LEU A 140 1.50 -9.92 -22.01
C LEU A 140 0.03 -9.69 -21.61
N LEU A 141 -0.90 -9.70 -22.57
CA LEU A 141 -2.33 -9.51 -22.30
C LEU A 141 -2.88 -10.66 -21.45
N GLU A 142 -2.43 -11.89 -21.64
CA GLU A 142 -2.79 -13.03 -20.78
C GLU A 142 -2.34 -12.83 -19.33
N VAL A 143 -1.12 -12.32 -19.15
CA VAL A 143 -0.58 -11.99 -17.81
C VAL A 143 -1.38 -10.83 -17.19
N LEU A 144 -1.59 -9.74 -17.94
CA LEU A 144 -2.34 -8.57 -17.47
C LEU A 144 -3.80 -8.88 -17.12
N ALA A 145 -4.43 -9.84 -17.81
CA ALA A 145 -5.83 -10.22 -17.55
C ALA A 145 -6.07 -10.81 -16.15
N THR A 146 -5.01 -11.27 -15.48
CA THR A 146 -5.06 -11.90 -14.15
C THR A 146 -4.15 -11.23 -13.13
N TRP A 147 -3.45 -10.18 -13.53
CA TRP A 147 -2.48 -9.52 -12.67
C TRP A 147 -3.18 -8.68 -11.61
N ARG A 148 -2.79 -8.91 -10.35
CA ARG A 148 -3.18 -8.09 -9.22
C ARG A 148 -1.96 -7.31 -8.71
N PRO A 149 -1.84 -6.01 -9.01
CA PRO A 149 -0.66 -5.23 -8.67
C PRO A 149 -0.50 -5.04 -7.17
N THR A 150 0.74 -4.92 -6.72
CA THR A 150 1.09 -4.40 -5.40
C THR A 150 1.96 -3.16 -5.55
N VAL A 151 1.60 -2.07 -4.87
CA VAL A 151 2.27 -0.77 -5.00
C VAL A 151 3.05 -0.44 -3.72
N GLY A 152 4.37 -0.32 -3.84
CA GLY A 152 5.21 0.17 -2.76
C GLY A 152 5.42 -0.81 -1.59
N ALA A 153 5.62 -0.24 -0.40
CA ALA A 153 5.98 -0.95 0.82
C ALA A 153 4.78 -1.16 1.75
N GLY A 154 4.93 -2.04 2.74
CA GLY A 154 3.90 -2.29 3.76
C GLY A 154 2.80 -3.26 3.35
N ILE A 155 3.06 -4.11 2.35
CA ILE A 155 2.11 -5.10 1.82
C ILE A 155 1.54 -6.00 2.92
N THR A 156 2.39 -6.55 3.79
CA THR A 156 1.93 -7.41 4.92
C THR A 156 1.13 -6.65 5.99
N SER A 157 1.11 -5.33 5.92
CA SER A 157 0.39 -4.42 6.81
C SER A 157 -0.82 -3.77 6.13
N GLY A 158 -1.19 -4.23 4.93
CA GLY A 158 -2.40 -3.82 4.23
C GLY A 158 -2.25 -2.65 3.28
N LEU A 159 -1.02 -2.20 3.05
CA LEU A 159 -0.76 -1.12 2.10
C LEU A 159 -0.49 -1.66 0.70
N GLY A 160 -0.79 -0.84 -0.31
CA GLY A 160 -0.40 -1.09 -1.68
C GLY A 160 -1.23 -2.13 -2.43
N ASP A 161 -2.32 -2.63 -1.84
CA ASP A 161 -3.28 -3.47 -2.56
C ASP A 161 -3.94 -2.67 -3.68
N ALA A 162 -4.02 -3.27 -4.86
CA ALA A 162 -4.50 -2.65 -6.08
C ALA A 162 -5.04 -3.70 -7.05
N GLU A 163 -5.80 -3.26 -8.04
CA GLU A 163 -6.31 -4.12 -9.11
C GLU A 163 -6.20 -3.44 -10.47
N VAL A 164 -6.01 -4.24 -11.52
CA VAL A 164 -6.15 -3.76 -12.88
C VAL A 164 -7.64 -3.64 -13.18
N VAL A 165 -8.11 -2.43 -13.50
CA VAL A 165 -9.52 -2.16 -13.84
C VAL A 165 -9.71 -1.89 -15.33
N GLN A 166 -8.63 -1.57 -16.05
CA GLN A 166 -8.72 -1.20 -17.45
C GLN A 166 -7.42 -1.55 -18.19
N VAL A 167 -7.51 -2.14 -19.38
CA VAL A 167 -6.35 -2.27 -20.28
C VAL A 167 -6.79 -1.94 -21.69
N HIS A 168 -6.19 -0.89 -22.24
CA HIS A 168 -6.34 -0.51 -23.64
C HIS A 168 -5.05 -0.75 -24.40
N TYR A 169 -5.15 -1.31 -25.58
CA TYR A 169 -3.99 -1.54 -26.43
C TYR A 169 -4.28 -1.35 -27.89
N ARG A 170 -3.24 -0.99 -28.65
CA ARG A 170 -3.31 -0.93 -30.11
C ARG A 170 -1.97 -1.32 -30.72
N THR A 171 -2.04 -2.15 -31.74
CA THR A 171 -0.89 -2.53 -32.57
C THR A 171 -0.98 -1.78 -33.90
N PHE A 172 0.15 -1.21 -34.30
CA PHE A 172 0.35 -0.50 -35.55
C PHE A 172 1.28 -1.30 -36.43
N GLU A 173 0.88 -1.58 -37.66
CA GLU A 173 1.77 -2.18 -38.65
C GLU A 173 2.65 -1.12 -39.29
N THR A 174 3.93 -1.13 -38.94
CA THR A 174 4.92 -0.14 -39.40
C THR A 174 5.19 -0.19 -40.90
N THR A 175 4.74 -1.25 -41.56
CA THR A 175 4.76 -1.42 -43.03
C THR A 175 3.50 -0.86 -43.70
N ASN A 176 2.44 -0.56 -42.94
CA ASN A 176 1.24 0.06 -43.44
C ASN A 176 1.40 1.60 -43.39
N PRO A 177 1.31 2.30 -44.54
CA PRO A 177 1.42 3.76 -44.59
C PRO A 177 0.45 4.51 -43.68
N ASP A 178 -0.79 4.02 -43.52
CA ASP A 178 -1.81 4.69 -42.71
C ASP A 178 -1.48 4.62 -41.22
N ASP A 179 -1.01 3.47 -40.75
CA ASP A 179 -0.56 3.28 -39.36
C ASP A 179 0.69 4.10 -39.08
N LEU A 180 1.64 4.15 -40.01
CA LEU A 180 2.84 4.98 -39.89
C LEU A 180 2.48 6.48 -39.82
N LEU A 181 1.55 6.94 -40.67
CA LEU A 181 1.05 8.31 -40.65
C LEU A 181 0.42 8.66 -39.31
N GLN A 182 -0.35 7.76 -38.70
CA GLN A 182 -0.93 7.99 -37.37
C GLN A 182 0.14 8.11 -36.28
N LEU A 183 1.20 7.31 -36.33
CA LEU A 183 2.31 7.39 -35.37
C LEU A 183 3.09 8.71 -35.46
N VAL A 184 3.30 9.21 -36.68
CA VAL A 184 4.10 10.42 -36.96
C VAL A 184 3.28 11.71 -36.81
N ARG A 185 2.01 11.72 -37.24
CA ARG A 185 1.13 12.90 -37.14
C ARG A 185 0.70 13.25 -35.72
N ASN A 186 0.85 12.32 -34.78
CA ASN A 186 0.51 12.58 -33.39
C ASN A 186 1.52 13.57 -32.77
N THR A 187 1.10 14.83 -32.67
CA THR A 187 1.89 15.95 -32.12
C THR A 187 1.80 16.07 -30.60
N ASN A 188 0.95 15.26 -29.95
CA ASN A 188 0.88 15.25 -28.49
C ASN A 188 2.20 14.75 -27.88
N THR A 189 2.45 15.15 -26.64
CA THR A 189 3.63 14.76 -25.87
C THR A 189 3.27 13.98 -24.61
N GLY A 190 4.26 13.26 -24.05
CA GLY A 190 4.10 12.49 -22.82
C GLY A 190 2.95 11.47 -22.88
N THR A 191 2.18 11.37 -21.79
CA THR A 191 1.08 10.40 -21.67
C THR A 191 -0.06 10.68 -22.66
N LYS A 192 -0.36 11.96 -22.94
CA LYS A 192 -1.41 12.35 -23.89
C LYS A 192 -1.18 11.77 -25.28
N ARG A 193 0.09 11.63 -25.69
CA ARG A 193 0.45 10.97 -26.94
C ARG A 193 -0.02 9.53 -26.96
N ILE A 194 0.27 8.79 -25.90
CA ILE A 194 -0.07 7.37 -25.83
C ILE A 194 -1.58 7.17 -25.69
N ASP A 195 -2.25 8.00 -24.87
CA ASP A 195 -3.71 8.01 -24.73
C ASP A 195 -4.42 8.21 -26.08
N GLU A 196 -3.93 9.11 -26.92
CA GLU A 196 -4.44 9.32 -28.29
C GLU A 196 -4.21 8.06 -29.16
N LEU A 197 -3.01 7.47 -29.12
CA LEU A 197 -2.70 6.30 -29.94
C LEU A 197 -3.59 5.10 -29.60
N VAL A 198 -3.91 4.89 -28.32
CA VAL A 198 -4.71 3.75 -27.88
C VAL A 198 -6.22 4.02 -27.87
N ARG A 199 -6.68 5.25 -28.14
CA ARG A 199 -8.11 5.63 -28.09
C ARG A 199 -9.02 4.73 -28.93
N ASN A 200 -8.60 4.42 -30.15
CA ASN A 200 -9.33 3.54 -31.08
C ASN A 200 -8.77 2.10 -31.05
N GLY A 201 -8.15 1.73 -29.94
CA GLY A 201 -7.59 0.41 -29.71
C GLY A 201 -8.63 -0.61 -29.26
N LYS A 202 -8.12 -1.78 -28.87
CA LYS A 202 -8.89 -2.85 -28.26
C LYS A 202 -8.85 -2.69 -26.73
N THR A 203 -9.90 -3.15 -26.07
CA THR A 203 -9.97 -3.29 -24.62
C THR A 203 -9.80 -4.76 -24.26
N LEU A 204 -8.94 -5.05 -23.29
CA LEU A 204 -8.81 -6.41 -22.75
C LEU A 204 -9.99 -6.71 -21.82
N GLN A 205 -10.55 -7.91 -21.93
CA GLN A 205 -11.49 -8.42 -20.94
C GLN A 205 -10.72 -8.92 -19.73
N LEU A 206 -10.95 -8.27 -18.59
CA LEU A 206 -10.27 -8.59 -17.33
C LEU A 206 -11.03 -9.69 -16.60
N LYS A 207 -10.29 -10.55 -15.90
CA LYS A 207 -10.90 -11.56 -15.03
C LYS A 207 -10.93 -11.01 -13.62
N PRO A 208 -12.09 -10.94 -12.94
CA PRO A 208 -12.15 -10.54 -11.54
C PRO A 208 -11.16 -11.35 -10.70
N GLN A 209 -10.29 -10.67 -9.96
CA GLN A 209 -9.31 -11.29 -9.06
C GLN A 209 -9.72 -11.01 -7.62
N SER A 210 -10.21 -12.03 -6.92
CA SER A 210 -10.42 -11.92 -5.47
C SER A 210 -9.12 -12.20 -4.72
N PRO A 211 -8.83 -11.50 -3.61
CA PRO A 211 -7.75 -11.91 -2.71
C PRO A 211 -7.90 -13.38 -2.33
N THR A 212 -6.76 -14.08 -2.19
CA THR A 212 -6.73 -15.35 -1.46
C THR A 212 -6.93 -15.04 0.02
N LEU A 213 -8.19 -15.01 0.44
CA LEU A 213 -8.56 -14.75 1.82
C LEU A 213 -8.31 -16.03 2.65
N VAL A 214 -7.39 -15.94 3.61
CA VAL A 214 -7.19 -16.98 4.62
C VAL A 214 -8.28 -16.90 5.70
N LEU A 215 -8.67 -15.67 6.06
CA LEU A 215 -9.69 -15.38 7.05
C LEU A 215 -10.35 -14.04 6.71
N GLN A 216 -11.67 -13.99 6.80
CA GLN A 216 -12.44 -12.75 6.79
C GLN A 216 -13.40 -12.79 7.98
N ALA A 217 -13.50 -11.68 8.70
CA ALA A 217 -14.41 -11.53 9.82
C ALA A 217 -15.00 -10.12 9.83
N THR A 218 -16.27 -10.02 10.21
CA THR A 218 -16.94 -8.75 10.48
C THR A 218 -16.96 -8.54 11.98
N LEU A 219 -16.51 -7.36 12.42
CA LEU A 219 -16.43 -6.97 13.82
C LEU A 219 -17.37 -5.79 14.04
N VAL A 220 -18.13 -5.83 15.13
CA VAL A 220 -18.90 -4.69 15.62
C VAL A 220 -18.17 -4.13 16.83
N VAL A 221 -17.94 -2.82 16.84
CA VAL A 221 -17.23 -2.12 17.92
C VAL A 221 -18.16 -1.04 18.44
N ASP A 222 -18.65 -1.21 19.67
CA ASP A 222 -19.70 -0.33 20.23
C ASP A 222 -19.20 1.07 20.67
N ASP A 223 -17.89 1.22 20.90
CA ASP A 223 -17.25 2.49 21.28
C ASP A 223 -15.76 2.46 20.89
N LEU A 224 -15.45 2.91 19.68
CA LEU A 224 -14.08 3.05 19.18
C LEU A 224 -13.53 4.44 19.55
N LEU A 225 -12.50 4.48 20.40
CA LEU A 225 -11.80 5.73 20.74
C LEU A 225 -11.11 6.31 19.49
N VAL A 226 -11.42 7.57 19.18
CA VAL A 226 -10.79 8.36 18.11
C VAL A 226 -10.01 9.52 18.72
N ALA A 227 -8.83 9.79 18.15
CA ALA A 227 -7.87 10.73 18.73
C ALA A 227 -8.32 12.20 18.62
N ASP A 228 -8.97 12.59 17.52
CA ASP A 228 -9.54 13.93 17.31
C ASP A 228 -10.55 13.90 16.13
N ARG A 229 -11.76 14.42 16.33
CA ARG A 229 -12.78 14.59 15.29
C ARG A 229 -12.36 15.53 14.15
N HIS A 230 -11.41 16.43 14.38
CA HIS A 230 -10.91 17.38 13.36
C HIS A 230 -9.65 16.87 12.66
N ASP A 231 -9.14 15.70 13.03
CA ASP A 231 -8.06 15.08 12.29
C ASP A 231 -8.61 14.67 10.91
N HIS A 232 -8.23 15.46 9.90
CA HIS A 232 -8.61 15.25 8.52
C HIS A 232 -8.25 13.85 8.04
N ALA A 233 -7.22 13.21 8.62
CA ALA A 233 -6.87 11.83 8.28
C ALA A 233 -7.99 10.85 8.67
N TRP A 234 -8.75 11.08 9.75
CA TRP A 234 -9.87 10.21 10.14
C TRP A 234 -11.17 10.55 9.42
N GLN A 235 -11.41 11.85 9.15
CA GLN A 235 -12.57 12.26 8.36
C GLN A 235 -12.48 11.80 6.89
N GLN A 236 -11.26 11.65 6.37
CA GLN A 236 -11.00 11.29 4.97
C GLN A 236 -10.51 9.86 4.77
N ALA A 237 -9.98 9.18 5.79
CA ALA A 237 -9.60 7.77 5.69
C ALA A 237 -10.70 6.89 6.28
N PRO A 238 -11.57 6.30 5.44
CA PRO A 238 -12.56 5.32 5.89
C PRO A 238 -11.91 3.98 6.30
N TRP A 239 -10.61 3.94 6.58
CA TRP A 239 -9.84 2.71 6.67
C TRP A 239 -9.29 2.51 8.07
N PHE A 240 -9.55 1.34 8.65
CA PHE A 240 -8.75 0.81 9.73
C PHE A 240 -7.55 0.07 9.12
N HIS A 241 -6.34 0.59 9.33
CA HIS A 241 -5.14 0.04 8.69
C HIS A 241 -4.85 -1.41 9.12
N GLY A 242 -4.43 -2.23 8.17
CA GLY A 242 -4.03 -3.62 8.42
C GLY A 242 -2.93 -3.77 9.48
N SER A 243 -2.00 -2.81 9.55
CA SER A 243 -0.97 -2.75 10.62
C SER A 243 -1.55 -2.74 12.04
N ALA A 244 -2.71 -2.11 12.25
CA ALA A 244 -3.35 -2.07 13.55
C ALA A 244 -3.94 -3.45 13.90
N TRP A 245 -4.65 -4.09 12.96
CA TRP A 245 -5.12 -5.47 13.12
C TRP A 245 -3.98 -6.45 13.38
N LYS A 246 -2.91 -6.33 12.58
CA LYS A 246 -1.69 -7.11 12.74
C LYS A 246 -1.10 -6.97 14.14
N GLY A 247 -1.02 -5.74 14.66
CA GLY A 247 -0.52 -5.46 16.01
C GLY A 247 -1.38 -6.09 17.11
N VAL A 248 -2.70 -5.91 17.04
CA VAL A 248 -3.66 -6.47 18.00
C VAL A 248 -3.60 -7.99 18.00
N LEU A 249 -3.67 -8.62 16.83
CA LEU A 249 -3.67 -10.08 16.68
C LEU A 249 -2.32 -10.67 17.09
N ARG A 250 -1.20 -10.09 16.67
CA ARG A 250 0.14 -10.52 17.10
C ARG A 250 0.26 -10.50 18.62
N SER A 251 -0.15 -9.40 19.25
CA SER A 251 -0.10 -9.25 20.72
C SER A 251 -0.95 -10.31 21.42
N ARG A 252 -2.18 -10.54 20.93
CA ARG A 252 -3.10 -11.52 21.51
C ARG A 252 -2.62 -12.96 21.33
N VAL A 253 -2.14 -13.32 20.15
CA VAL A 253 -1.59 -14.65 19.86
C VAL A 253 -0.35 -14.91 20.73
N ALA A 254 0.56 -13.95 20.84
CA ALA A 254 1.73 -14.07 21.71
C ALA A 254 1.34 -14.24 23.19
N TYR A 255 0.30 -13.55 23.66
CA TYR A 255 -0.22 -13.75 25.00
C TYR A 255 -0.78 -15.16 25.22
N ILE A 256 -1.64 -15.64 24.30
CA ILE A 256 -2.21 -17.00 24.38
C ILE A 256 -1.10 -18.05 24.37
N ALA A 257 -0.12 -17.91 23.48
CA ALA A 257 1.02 -18.82 23.41
C ALA A 257 1.79 -18.88 24.75
N ARG A 258 2.06 -17.73 25.38
CA ARG A 258 2.67 -17.69 26.72
C ARG A 258 1.82 -18.37 27.79
N CYS A 259 0.51 -18.13 27.80
CA CYS A 259 -0.41 -18.76 28.76
C CYS A 259 -0.47 -20.28 28.60
N LEU A 260 -0.34 -20.78 27.37
CA LEU A 260 -0.36 -22.20 27.05
C LEU A 260 1.03 -22.84 27.07
N ASN A 261 2.07 -22.09 27.47
CA ASN A 261 3.47 -22.54 27.43
C ASN A 261 3.92 -23.06 26.04
N LEU A 262 3.38 -22.47 24.97
CA LEU A 262 3.78 -22.75 23.59
C LEU A 262 5.00 -21.90 23.20
N PRO A 263 5.83 -22.37 22.25
CA PRO A 263 6.97 -21.61 21.76
C PRO A 263 6.55 -20.23 21.23
N CYS A 264 7.06 -19.16 21.85
CA CYS A 264 6.81 -17.78 21.44
C CYS A 264 7.94 -16.86 21.90
N CYS A 265 7.99 -15.64 21.36
CA CYS A 265 8.97 -14.65 21.78
C CYS A 265 8.94 -14.48 23.31
N PRO A 266 10.10 -14.48 23.98
CA PRO A 266 10.16 -14.10 25.38
C PRO A 266 9.65 -12.66 25.53
N THR A 267 9.10 -12.35 26.70
CA THR A 267 8.89 -10.95 27.07
C THR A 267 10.28 -10.34 27.23
N PRO A 268 10.63 -9.28 26.49
CA PRO A 268 11.92 -8.64 26.66
C PRO A 268 11.99 -7.96 28.03
N ASP A 269 13.03 -8.30 28.78
CA ASP A 269 13.33 -7.76 30.11
C ASP A 269 14.33 -6.60 30.00
N GLY A 270 14.16 -5.57 30.84
CA GLY A 270 15.12 -4.46 30.95
C GLY A 270 15.10 -3.43 29.80
N ALA A 271 16.26 -2.80 29.55
CA ALA A 271 16.41 -1.65 28.65
C ALA A 271 16.04 -1.94 27.17
N ASN A 272 16.08 -3.20 26.75
CA ASN A 272 15.81 -3.62 25.36
C ASN A 272 14.31 -3.75 25.05
N GLN A 273 13.41 -3.49 26.01
CA GLN A 273 11.97 -3.61 25.82
C GLN A 273 11.39 -2.61 24.80
N ARG A 274 12.02 -1.44 24.62
CA ARG A 274 11.52 -0.40 23.69
C ARG A 274 11.81 -0.71 22.23
N ASP A 275 12.90 -1.43 21.95
CA ASP A 275 13.37 -1.71 20.59
C ASP A 275 13.16 -3.18 20.17
N TRP A 276 12.57 -3.99 21.04
CA TRP A 276 12.34 -5.40 20.76
C TRP A 276 11.24 -5.60 19.70
N THR A 277 11.66 -6.01 18.51
CA THR A 277 10.76 -6.25 17.37
C THR A 277 10.42 -7.73 17.16
N GLY A 278 10.93 -8.62 18.02
CA GLY A 278 10.70 -10.07 18.02
C GLY A 278 11.93 -10.86 17.58
N CYS A 279 12.01 -12.13 17.99
CA CYS A 279 13.18 -13.00 17.79
C CYS A 279 13.42 -13.49 16.35
N GLY A 280 12.46 -13.30 15.44
CA GLY A 280 12.56 -13.77 14.05
C GLY A 280 12.26 -15.25 13.82
N GLU A 281 12.48 -16.11 14.82
CA GLU A 281 12.42 -17.57 14.61
C GLU A 281 11.15 -18.26 15.16
N CYS A 282 10.47 -17.65 16.13
CA CYS A 282 9.30 -18.29 16.74
C CYS A 282 8.07 -18.30 15.81
N PRO A 283 7.08 -19.18 16.04
CA PRO A 283 5.86 -19.24 15.22
C PRO A 283 5.13 -17.90 15.06
N VAL A 284 5.15 -17.05 16.10
CA VAL A 284 4.55 -15.70 16.03
C VAL A 284 5.35 -14.80 15.07
N CYS A 285 6.67 -14.87 15.08
CA CYS A 285 7.53 -14.14 14.14
C CYS A 285 7.42 -14.68 12.72
N ALA A 286 7.27 -15.99 12.53
CA ALA A 286 7.03 -16.56 11.20
C ALA A 286 5.72 -16.05 10.58
N VAL A 287 4.62 -16.04 11.36
CA VAL A 287 3.30 -15.61 10.87
C VAL A 287 3.24 -14.10 10.65
N PHE A 288 3.69 -13.30 11.61
CA PHE A 288 3.49 -11.85 11.61
C PHE A 288 4.74 -11.05 11.19
N GLY A 289 5.91 -11.67 11.06
CA GLY A 289 7.20 -11.01 10.77
C GLY A 289 7.89 -10.44 12.01
N SER A 290 9.12 -9.95 11.85
CA SER A 290 9.86 -9.12 12.83
C SER A 290 10.89 -8.26 12.09
N ALA A 291 11.62 -7.39 12.78
CA ALA A 291 12.74 -6.71 12.10
C ALA A 291 13.84 -7.71 11.69
N GLU A 292 14.03 -8.78 12.47
CA GLU A 292 15.01 -9.84 12.20
C GLU A 292 14.61 -10.76 11.04
N SER A 293 13.38 -11.29 11.02
CA SER A 293 12.93 -12.20 9.96
C SER A 293 12.36 -11.45 8.73
N GLY A 294 12.14 -10.15 8.85
CA GLY A 294 11.46 -9.35 7.85
C GLY A 294 9.97 -9.66 7.75
N GLN A 295 9.51 -10.02 6.56
CA GLN A 295 8.09 -10.18 6.25
C GLN A 295 7.51 -11.45 6.89
N GLY A 296 6.29 -11.35 7.39
CA GLY A 296 5.53 -12.51 7.88
C GLY A 296 4.76 -13.19 6.76
N CYS A 297 4.32 -14.43 7.01
CA CYS A 297 3.51 -15.20 6.05
C CYS A 297 2.12 -14.61 5.79
N TRP A 298 1.59 -13.78 6.71
CA TRP A 298 0.25 -13.20 6.58
C TRP A 298 0.29 -11.71 6.24
N ALA A 299 -0.58 -11.33 5.32
CA ALA A 299 -0.93 -9.94 5.03
C ALA A 299 -2.29 -9.61 5.66
N PHE A 300 -2.40 -8.39 6.18
CA PHE A 300 -3.62 -7.90 6.82
C PHE A 300 -4.17 -6.76 5.97
N SER A 301 -5.33 -6.92 5.35
CA SER A 301 -5.93 -5.84 4.56
C SER A 301 -6.37 -4.67 5.44
N CYS A 302 -6.39 -3.46 4.88
CA CYS A 302 -7.13 -2.35 5.47
C CYS A 302 -8.63 -2.68 5.45
N SER A 303 -9.33 -2.39 6.54
CA SER A 303 -10.77 -2.61 6.65
C SER A 303 -11.51 -1.30 6.47
N GLU A 304 -12.54 -1.28 5.64
CA GLU A 304 -13.46 -0.15 5.59
C GLU A 304 -14.24 -0.03 6.91
N GLN A 305 -14.36 1.19 7.42
CA GLN A 305 -15.14 1.53 8.59
C GLN A 305 -16.48 2.09 8.14
N ALA A 306 -17.52 1.28 8.22
CA ALA A 306 -18.88 1.77 8.10
C ALA A 306 -19.28 2.41 9.43
N HIS A 307 -19.28 3.73 9.50
CA HIS A 307 -19.79 4.49 10.64
C HIS A 307 -20.59 5.69 10.15
N ASP A 308 -21.47 6.22 10.99
CA ASP A 308 -22.11 7.52 10.74
C ASP A 308 -21.13 8.63 11.17
N PRO A 309 -20.53 9.39 10.23
CA PRO A 309 -19.55 10.42 10.56
C PRO A 309 -20.17 11.57 11.39
N GLY A 310 -21.50 11.69 11.42
CA GLY A 310 -22.19 12.66 12.27
C GLY A 310 -22.33 12.24 13.73
N LEU A 311 -22.04 10.97 14.07
CA LEU A 311 -22.37 10.38 15.36
C LEU A 311 -21.10 10.15 16.20
N VAL A 312 -20.41 11.24 16.54
CA VAL A 312 -19.30 11.23 17.51
C VAL A 312 -19.86 11.43 18.91
N ARG A 313 -19.56 10.51 19.83
CA ARG A 313 -19.86 10.68 21.26
C ARG A 313 -18.67 11.33 21.94
N GLU A 314 -18.93 12.35 22.75
CA GLU A 314 -17.89 13.02 23.54
C GLU A 314 -18.10 12.70 25.02
N ARG A 315 -17.05 12.20 25.68
CA ARG A 315 -17.04 11.89 27.11
C ARG A 315 -15.89 12.63 27.77
N HIS A 316 -16.21 13.48 28.75
CA HIS A 316 -15.18 14.14 29.54
C HIS A 316 -14.66 13.23 30.64
N ARG A 317 -13.34 13.15 30.77
CA ARG A 317 -12.64 12.46 31.87
C ARG A 317 -11.68 13.41 32.57
N THR A 318 -11.46 13.13 33.84
CA THR A 318 -10.48 13.86 34.65
C THR A 318 -9.28 12.96 34.89
N ALA A 319 -8.08 13.46 34.66
CA ALA A 319 -6.88 12.70 34.98
C ALA A 319 -6.80 12.47 36.50
N ILE A 320 -6.70 11.20 36.90
CA ILE A 320 -6.53 10.81 38.29
C ILE A 320 -5.05 10.98 38.66
N ASP A 321 -4.80 11.65 39.78
CA ASP A 321 -3.48 11.63 40.38
C ASP A 321 -3.27 10.30 41.10
N ARG A 322 -2.46 9.43 40.51
CA ARG A 322 -2.14 8.11 41.05
C ARG A 322 -1.43 8.13 42.43
N PHE A 323 -0.93 9.28 42.88
CA PHE A 323 -0.30 9.41 44.20
C PHE A 323 -1.28 9.86 45.28
N THR A 324 -2.18 10.79 44.97
CA THR A 324 -3.15 11.33 45.95
C THR A 324 -4.52 10.67 45.86
N GLY A 325 -4.80 9.90 44.80
CA GLY A 325 -6.13 9.35 44.50
C GLY A 325 -7.17 10.43 44.13
N GLY A 326 -6.78 11.71 44.13
CA GLY A 326 -7.62 12.84 43.79
C GLY A 326 -7.64 13.17 42.30
N TYR A 327 -8.44 14.15 41.93
CA TYR A 327 -8.44 14.70 40.58
C TYR A 327 -7.26 15.66 40.41
N ARG A 328 -6.60 15.63 39.24
CA ARG A 328 -5.62 16.67 38.88
C ARG A 328 -6.37 17.93 38.45
N SER A 329 -6.11 19.05 39.13
CA SER A 329 -6.67 20.36 38.77
C SER A 329 -6.26 20.75 37.35
N GLY A 330 -7.23 21.18 36.53
CA GLY A 330 -7.00 21.57 35.12
C GLY A 330 -6.79 20.42 34.14
N ALA A 331 -6.92 19.16 34.57
CA ALA A 331 -6.67 17.98 33.74
C ALA A 331 -7.98 17.30 33.26
N LEU A 332 -8.98 18.10 32.92
CA LEU A 332 -10.16 17.64 32.21
C LEU A 332 -9.78 17.46 30.73
N PHE A 333 -10.01 16.27 30.19
CA PHE A 333 -9.82 16.00 28.77
C PHE A 333 -11.07 15.34 28.21
N ALA A 334 -11.39 15.67 26.97
CA ALA A 334 -12.45 15.02 26.23
C ALA A 334 -11.89 13.76 25.56
N GLU A 335 -12.60 12.64 25.72
CA GLU A 335 -12.46 11.46 24.88
C GLU A 335 -13.58 11.47 23.86
N GLN A 336 -13.26 11.13 22.62
CA GLN A 336 -14.25 11.01 21.55
C GLN A 336 -14.34 9.56 21.11
N THR A 337 -15.56 9.04 20.96
CA THR A 337 -15.81 7.67 20.50
C THR A 337 -16.78 7.63 19.33
N LEU A 338 -16.58 6.64 18.46
CA LEU A 338 -17.50 6.26 17.40
C LEU A 338 -18.26 4.99 17.82
N PRO A 339 -19.59 4.95 17.70
CA PRO A 339 -20.38 3.77 18.02
C PRO A 339 -20.57 2.78 16.87
#